data_AF-A0A1F7U3U3-F1
#
_entry.id   AF-A0A1F7U3U3-F1
#
_cell.length_a   1.000
_cell.length_b   1.000
_cell.length_c   1.000
_cell.angle_alpha   90.00
_cell.angle_beta   90.00
_cell.angle_gamma   90.00
#
_symmetry.space_group_name_H-M   'P 1'
#
loop_
_entity.id
_entity.type
_entity.pdbx_description
1 polymer ?
#
loop_
_entity_poly.entity_id
_entity_poly.type
_entity_poly.pdbx_seq_one_letter_code
_entity_poly.pdbx_strand_id
1 'polypeptide(L)'
;MSHWLEILRSSYALKKKEIGDALAPREVSHLPERARRDLDAYRGKLARLVGGVADQEQTAIIDELMLLHEGAFAMTYSELRFDVGNERLLNEHYAKDKVVDWIREAMEKGLEEKGLERIATLSFDANGLKSVNDNAGHDNGTKYLKSIAEALHNRDGALAAAVKRFNLEAELVSAGGGDEFFLIVRSGQSIAPETLTELMKAAENDLRTVQTQEALDFSDEATVLRFGGLKQEAIAALSRSERSAKAAEIRAKNQIPDGYRMPATASAGAANLRDGLLSAIVDPRAGKRVSDSDDFFRLAQKIMGGMWDSADRMGQDNKKKFKENLKNSGDSQDRFLSLLLHRSGEARDLEQRLDESEKRARFHEVARRSRLAVTKSFKNGEIAAEQAMGLVSAIDEELEQRLGPVAEGE
;
A
#
# COMPACT_ATOMS: atom_id res chain seq x y z
N MET A 1 -2.47 17.36 -23.73
CA MET A 1 -2.01 17.75 -22.38
C MET A 1 -2.12 19.25 -22.15
N SER A 2 -1.68 20.08 -23.11
CA SER A 2 -1.84 21.55 -23.09
C SER A 2 -3.23 22.06 -22.68
N HIS A 3 -4.29 21.48 -23.24
CA HIS A 3 -5.68 21.85 -22.92
C HIS A 3 -6.04 21.69 -21.42
N TRP A 4 -5.63 20.58 -20.79
CA TRP A 4 -5.94 20.33 -19.37
C TRP A 4 -5.14 21.21 -18.42
N LEU A 5 -3.91 21.59 -18.80
CA LEU A 5 -3.13 22.59 -18.07
C LEU A 5 -3.77 23.97 -18.14
N GLU A 6 -4.34 24.33 -19.29
CA GLU A 6 -5.06 25.59 -19.48
C GLU A 6 -6.35 25.64 -18.66
N ILE A 7 -7.10 24.54 -18.59
CA ILE A 7 -8.27 24.39 -17.70
C ILE A 7 -7.84 24.55 -16.25
N LEU A 8 -6.80 23.85 -15.79
CA LEU A 8 -6.31 23.95 -14.41
C LEU A 8 -5.90 25.41 -14.06
N ARG A 9 -5.24 26.12 -14.98
CA ARG A 9 -4.86 27.54 -14.82
C ARG A 9 -6.07 28.44 -14.72
N SER A 10 -7.05 28.24 -15.61
CA SER A 10 -8.26 29.04 -15.66
C SER A 10 -9.13 28.83 -14.43
N SER A 11 -9.33 27.57 -14.01
CA SER A 11 -10.06 27.21 -12.78
C SER A 11 -9.36 27.75 -11.54
N TYR A 12 -8.02 27.72 -11.47
CA TYR A 12 -7.27 28.34 -10.37
C TYR A 12 -7.47 29.85 -10.32
N ALA A 13 -7.36 30.55 -11.46
CA ALA A 13 -7.57 31.99 -11.52
C ALA A 13 -9.00 32.39 -11.12
N LEU A 14 -10.00 31.64 -11.59
CA LEU A 14 -11.40 31.81 -11.20
C LEU A 14 -11.58 31.59 -9.69
N LYS A 15 -11.02 30.51 -9.13
CA LYS A 15 -11.13 30.22 -7.70
C LYS A 15 -10.37 31.22 -6.84
N LYS A 16 -9.19 31.68 -7.26
CA LYS A 16 -8.43 32.74 -6.59
C LYS A 16 -9.22 34.04 -6.54
N LYS A 17 -9.91 34.38 -7.65
CA LYS A 17 -10.83 35.52 -7.70
C LYS A 17 -12.03 35.30 -6.77
N GLU A 18 -12.69 34.14 -6.83
CA GLU A 18 -13.80 33.79 -5.93
C GLU A 18 -13.40 33.79 -4.46
N ILE A 19 -12.21 33.32 -4.10
CA ILE A 19 -11.69 33.34 -2.72
C ILE A 19 -11.36 34.78 -2.32
N GLY A 20 -10.73 35.56 -3.20
CA GLY A 20 -10.52 36.99 -3.00
C GLY A 20 -11.84 37.73 -2.75
N ASP A 21 -12.90 37.34 -3.47
CA ASP A 21 -14.26 37.89 -3.34
C ASP A 21 -15.03 37.30 -2.12
N ALA A 22 -14.77 36.04 -1.74
CA ALA A 22 -15.41 35.31 -0.62
C ALA A 22 -14.70 35.48 0.74
N LEU A 23 -13.59 36.22 0.77
CA LEU A 23 -13.11 36.86 1.99
C LEU A 23 -14.04 38.00 2.45
N ALA A 24 -15.10 38.31 1.68
CA ALA A 24 -16.34 38.90 2.19
C ALA A 24 -17.27 37.83 2.78
N PRO A 25 -17.97 38.10 3.90
CA PRO A 25 -18.49 37.06 4.80
C PRO A 25 -19.60 36.21 4.17
N ARG A 26 -19.36 34.89 3.99
CA ARG A 26 -20.41 33.87 3.77
C ARG A 26 -20.17 32.55 4.52
N GLU A 27 -21.27 31.81 4.64
CA GLU A 27 -21.69 30.92 5.75
C GLU A 27 -20.89 29.62 5.95
N VAL A 28 -20.79 29.22 7.23
CA VAL A 28 -20.00 28.09 7.77
C VAL A 28 -20.90 26.90 8.18
N SER A 29 -22.12 26.83 7.64
CA SER A 29 -23.19 25.98 8.18
C SER A 29 -22.92 24.47 8.05
N HIS A 30 -21.99 24.05 7.21
CA HIS A 30 -21.69 22.64 6.88
C HIS A 30 -20.58 21.99 7.73
N LEU A 31 -19.86 22.76 8.54
CA LEU A 31 -18.80 22.21 9.39
C LEU A 31 -19.42 21.51 10.63
N PRO A 32 -18.78 20.43 11.14
CA PRO A 32 -19.13 19.85 12.44
C PRO A 32 -19.12 20.91 13.55
N GLU A 33 -19.98 20.77 14.55
CA GLU A 33 -20.22 21.81 15.56
C GLU A 33 -18.95 22.28 16.28
N ARG A 34 -18.03 21.36 16.56
CA ARG A 34 -16.72 21.68 17.17
C ARG A 34 -15.87 22.56 16.25
N ALA A 35 -15.73 22.19 14.98
CA ALA A 35 -14.99 22.98 13.99
C ALA A 35 -15.64 24.35 13.71
N ARG A 36 -16.97 24.47 13.80
CA ARG A 36 -17.66 25.78 13.73
C ARG A 36 -17.29 26.67 14.91
N ARG A 37 -17.30 26.13 16.13
CA ARG A 37 -16.90 26.88 17.34
C ARG A 37 -15.44 27.33 17.25
N ASP A 38 -14.55 26.47 16.79
CA ASP A 38 -13.13 26.79 16.63
C ASP A 38 -12.92 27.88 15.56
N LEU A 39 -13.65 27.81 14.44
CA LEU A 39 -13.60 28.81 13.37
C LEU A 39 -14.20 30.16 13.78
N ASP A 40 -15.29 30.16 14.54
CA ASP A 40 -15.93 31.39 15.05
C ASP A 40 -15.07 32.06 16.13
N ALA A 41 -14.43 31.27 17.00
CA ALA A 41 -13.43 31.75 17.95
C ALA A 41 -12.22 32.34 17.22
N TYR A 42 -11.75 31.69 16.16
CA TYR A 42 -10.66 32.15 15.29
C TYR A 42 -10.99 33.48 14.60
N ARG A 43 -12.18 33.60 14.01
CA ARG A 43 -12.67 34.85 13.37
C ARG A 43 -12.81 36.01 14.38
N GLY A 44 -13.34 35.72 15.57
CA GLY A 44 -13.47 36.71 16.64
C GLY A 44 -12.13 37.26 17.14
N LYS A 45 -11.07 36.44 17.13
CA LYS A 45 -9.71 36.84 17.51
C LYS A 45 -8.97 37.59 16.40
N LEU A 46 -9.12 37.17 15.15
CA LEU A 46 -8.58 37.87 13.97
C LEU A 46 -9.17 39.28 13.81
N ALA A 47 -10.47 39.44 14.06
CA ALA A 47 -11.13 40.75 14.04
C ALA A 47 -10.56 41.72 15.09
N ARG A 48 -10.06 41.21 16.22
CA ARG A 48 -9.41 42.02 17.26
C ARG A 48 -8.00 42.42 16.86
N LEU A 49 -7.20 41.52 16.27
CA LEU A 49 -5.86 41.82 15.76
C LEU A 49 -5.83 42.92 14.69
N VAL A 50 -6.84 42.97 13.81
CA VAL A 50 -6.98 44.05 12.81
C VAL A 50 -7.44 45.36 13.46
N GLY A 51 -8.02 45.30 14.66
CA GLY A 51 -8.51 46.42 15.46
C GLY A 51 -7.54 46.88 16.55
N GLY A 52 -6.29 47.20 16.20
CA GLY A 52 -5.41 48.07 17.00
C GLY A 52 -5.22 47.71 18.47
N VAL A 53 -5.04 46.43 18.81
CA VAL A 53 -4.74 45.99 20.19
C VAL A 53 -3.28 46.26 20.54
N ALA A 54 -2.98 46.54 21.81
CA ALA A 54 -1.61 46.75 22.30
C ALA A 54 -0.74 45.48 22.15
N ASP A 55 0.57 45.66 21.94
CA ASP A 55 1.52 44.57 21.58
C ASP A 55 1.47 43.35 22.52
N GLN A 56 1.30 43.54 23.83
CA GLN A 56 1.23 42.43 24.79
C GLN A 56 -0.05 41.58 24.65
N GLU A 57 -1.18 42.19 24.30
CA GLU A 57 -2.42 41.45 24.01
C GLU A 57 -2.34 40.77 22.63
N GLN A 58 -1.62 41.35 21.66
CA GLN A 58 -1.34 40.68 20.39
C GLN A 58 -0.49 39.42 20.59
N THR A 59 0.57 39.48 21.40
CA THR A 59 1.40 38.30 21.70
C THR A 59 0.60 37.18 22.38
N ALA A 60 -0.21 37.51 23.39
CA ALA A 60 -1.05 36.51 24.07
C ALA A 60 -2.10 35.87 23.14
N ILE A 61 -2.68 36.65 22.21
CA ILE A 61 -3.61 36.14 21.20
C ILE A 61 -2.88 35.24 20.20
N ILE A 62 -1.66 35.60 19.78
CA ILE A 62 -0.82 34.80 18.89
C ILE A 62 -0.46 33.46 19.56
N ASP A 63 -0.06 33.46 20.82
CA ASP A 63 0.29 32.25 21.57
C ASP A 63 -0.92 31.31 21.72
N GLU A 64 -2.11 31.85 21.99
CA GLU A 64 -3.34 31.06 22.10
C GLU A 64 -3.81 30.53 20.73
N LEU A 65 -3.62 31.31 19.66
CA LEU A 65 -3.88 30.87 18.28
C LEU A 65 -2.90 29.78 17.84
N MET A 66 -1.63 29.88 18.24
CA MET A 66 -0.64 28.84 18.01
C MET A 66 -1.00 27.56 18.76
N LEU A 67 -1.39 27.63 20.04
CA LEU A 67 -1.83 26.46 20.81
C LEU A 67 -3.08 25.78 20.22
N LEU A 68 -4.06 26.55 19.73
CA LEU A 68 -5.23 26.02 19.05
C LEU A 68 -4.88 25.40 17.69
N HIS A 69 -3.96 26.02 16.94
CA HIS A 69 -3.46 25.50 15.67
C HIS A 69 -2.66 24.21 15.87
N GLU A 70 -1.76 24.17 16.85
CA GLU A 70 -0.99 22.98 17.24
C GLU A 70 -1.91 21.85 17.71
N GLY A 71 -2.94 22.16 18.51
CA GLY A 71 -3.94 21.18 18.95
C GLY A 71 -4.79 20.63 17.80
N ALA A 72 -5.23 21.48 16.87
CA ALA A 72 -5.99 21.07 15.68
C ALA A 72 -5.10 20.29 14.69
N PHE A 73 -3.84 20.70 14.50
CA PHE A 73 -2.86 20.03 13.67
C PHE A 73 -2.54 18.64 14.23
N ALA A 74 -2.25 18.53 15.53
CA ALA A 74 -1.99 17.25 16.18
C ALA A 74 -3.21 16.31 16.09
N MET A 75 -4.44 16.80 16.26
CA MET A 75 -5.63 15.96 16.12
C MET A 75 -5.93 15.53 14.67
N THR A 76 -5.58 16.36 13.69
CA THR A 76 -5.99 16.14 12.28
C THR A 76 -4.92 15.42 11.47
N TYR A 77 -3.63 15.65 11.77
CA TYR A 77 -2.52 15.26 10.93
C TYR A 77 -1.51 14.32 11.58
N SER A 78 -1.61 14.05 12.90
CA SER A 78 -0.71 13.07 13.53
C SER A 78 -1.28 11.65 13.50
N GLU A 79 -0.40 10.68 13.28
CA GLU A 79 -0.68 9.26 13.43
C GLU A 79 -0.33 8.83 14.87
N LEU A 80 -1.34 8.41 15.62
CA LEU A 80 -1.21 8.04 17.03
C LEU A 80 -0.51 6.68 17.22
N ARG A 81 -0.44 5.85 16.18
CA ARG A 81 0.22 4.52 16.23
C ARG A 81 1.74 4.59 16.24
N PHE A 82 2.34 5.65 15.70
CA PHE A 82 3.78 5.74 15.45
C PHE A 82 4.38 6.96 16.14
N ASP A 83 4.79 6.80 17.40
CA ASP A 83 5.77 7.68 18.02
C ASP A 83 7.17 7.26 17.54
N VAL A 84 7.68 7.91 16.50
CA VAL A 84 9.02 7.68 15.93
C VAL A 84 9.98 8.69 16.56
N GLY A 85 10.49 8.39 17.75
CA GLY A 85 11.23 9.35 18.57
C GLY A 85 10.31 10.34 19.30
N ASN A 86 10.66 11.64 19.30
CA ASN A 86 9.83 12.74 19.85
C ASN A 86 8.90 13.38 18.80
N GLU A 87 8.93 12.91 17.55
CA GLU A 87 8.12 13.42 16.44
C GLU A 87 7.05 12.36 16.09
N ARG A 88 5.78 12.78 15.98
CA ARG A 88 4.71 11.90 15.50
C ARG A 88 4.73 11.87 13.99
N LEU A 89 4.61 10.67 13.43
CA LEU A 89 4.47 10.55 11.99
C LEU A 89 3.16 11.24 11.54
N LEU A 90 3.21 11.91 10.39
CA LEU A 90 2.04 12.57 9.83
C LEU A 90 1.15 11.56 9.09
N ASN A 91 -0.13 11.87 8.91
CA ASN A 91 -1.10 10.98 8.25
C ASN A 91 -1.39 11.38 6.79
N GLU A 92 -2.22 10.59 6.12
CA GLU A 92 -2.57 10.77 4.71
C GLU A 92 -3.26 12.12 4.43
N HIS A 93 -4.02 12.65 5.40
CA HIS A 93 -4.67 13.96 5.25
C HIS A 93 -3.63 15.08 5.12
N TYR A 94 -2.52 14.99 5.85
CA TYR A 94 -1.42 15.95 5.72
C TYR A 94 -0.83 15.90 4.31
N ALA A 95 -0.55 14.70 3.80
CA ALA A 95 0.00 14.55 2.46
C ALA A 95 -0.91 15.11 1.38
N LYS A 96 -2.22 14.87 1.49
CA LYS A 96 -3.22 15.42 0.56
C LYS A 96 -3.20 16.94 0.55
N ASP A 97 -3.24 17.57 1.72
CA ASP A 97 -3.26 19.03 1.82
C ASP A 97 -1.93 19.65 1.34
N LYS A 98 -0.80 19.04 1.73
CA LYS A 98 0.54 19.47 1.31
C LYS A 98 0.72 19.41 -0.21
N VAL A 99 0.28 18.33 -0.86
CA VAL A 99 0.35 18.20 -2.32
C VAL A 99 -0.54 19.22 -3.02
N VAL A 100 -1.75 19.48 -2.50
CA VAL A 100 -2.63 20.53 -3.03
C VAL A 100 -1.98 21.91 -2.94
N ASP A 101 -1.31 22.22 -1.82
CA ASP A 101 -0.58 23.48 -1.65
C ASP A 101 0.61 23.58 -2.62
N TRP A 102 1.37 22.50 -2.81
CA TRP A 102 2.46 22.49 -3.79
C TRP A 102 1.97 22.66 -5.22
N ILE A 103 0.82 22.06 -5.59
CA ILE A 103 0.17 22.32 -6.88
C ILE A 103 -0.18 23.80 -6.98
N ARG A 104 -0.81 24.38 -5.96
CA ARG A 104 -1.18 25.80 -5.92
C ARG A 104 0.02 26.71 -6.15
N GLU A 105 1.09 26.52 -5.40
CA GLU A 105 2.32 27.31 -5.55
C GLU A 105 2.94 27.17 -6.95
N ALA A 106 2.91 25.97 -7.51
CA ALA A 106 3.42 25.74 -8.86
C ALA A 106 2.57 26.47 -9.91
N MET A 107 1.26 26.56 -9.71
CA MET A 107 0.36 27.34 -10.56
C MET A 107 0.67 28.84 -10.51
N GLU A 108 0.94 29.39 -9.33
CA GLU A 108 1.30 30.80 -9.16
C GLU A 108 2.61 31.18 -9.86
N LYS A 109 3.54 30.23 -9.94
CA LYS A 109 4.82 30.39 -10.64
C LYS A 109 4.72 30.09 -12.14
N GLY A 110 3.53 29.75 -12.65
CA GLY A 110 3.30 29.40 -14.06
C GLY A 110 3.60 27.92 -14.36
N LEU A 111 2.74 27.01 -13.88
CA LEU A 111 2.90 25.56 -14.04
C LEU A 111 2.93 25.14 -15.52
N GLU A 112 4.09 24.72 -16.02
CA GLU A 112 4.26 24.06 -17.32
C GLU A 112 4.08 22.54 -17.21
N GLU A 113 4.02 21.82 -18.34
CA GLU A 113 3.88 20.34 -18.36
C GLU A 113 4.95 19.66 -17.50
N LYS A 114 6.21 20.09 -17.64
CA LYS A 114 7.35 19.64 -16.82
C LYS A 114 7.19 20.00 -15.33
N GLY A 115 6.35 20.97 -15.00
CA GLY A 115 6.03 21.34 -13.63
C GLY A 115 5.27 20.24 -12.87
N LEU A 116 4.48 19.41 -13.56
CA LEU A 116 3.78 18.27 -12.95
C LEU A 116 4.72 17.13 -12.55
N GLU A 117 5.88 17.05 -13.19
CA GLU A 117 6.91 16.05 -12.87
C GLU A 117 7.74 16.43 -11.63
N ARG A 118 7.52 17.63 -11.07
CA ARG A 118 8.27 18.12 -9.90
C ARG A 118 7.73 17.63 -8.57
N ILE A 119 6.55 17.03 -8.56
CA ILE A 119 5.88 16.52 -7.38
C ILE A 119 5.56 15.05 -7.64
N ALA A 120 5.95 14.19 -6.71
CA ALA A 120 5.71 12.76 -6.81
C ALA A 120 5.38 12.15 -5.45
N THR A 121 4.79 10.97 -5.48
CA THR A 121 4.61 10.13 -4.31
C THR A 121 5.31 8.80 -4.53
N LEU A 122 5.89 8.27 -3.47
CA LEU A 122 6.19 6.85 -3.33
C LEU A 122 5.16 6.27 -2.36
N SER A 123 4.57 5.15 -2.73
CA SER A 123 3.65 4.36 -1.91
C SER A 123 4.38 3.09 -1.48
N PHE A 124 4.35 2.78 -0.19
CA PHE A 124 4.97 1.60 0.40
C PHE A 124 3.89 0.80 1.14
N ASP A 125 3.69 -0.44 0.72
CA ASP A 125 2.82 -1.42 1.39
C ASP A 125 3.72 -2.42 2.14
N ALA A 126 3.67 -2.41 3.47
CA ALA A 126 4.48 -3.30 4.29
C ALA A 126 4.06 -4.76 4.10
N ASN A 127 5.01 -5.60 3.66
CA ASN A 127 4.75 -7.01 3.46
C ASN A 127 4.70 -7.75 4.80
N GLY A 128 3.78 -8.70 4.92
CA GLY A 128 3.77 -9.66 6.03
C GLY A 128 3.12 -9.19 7.32
N LEU A 129 2.54 -7.97 7.38
CA LEU A 129 1.81 -7.50 8.57
C LEU A 129 0.74 -8.49 9.02
N LYS A 130 -0.07 -9.01 8.08
CA LYS A 130 -1.08 -10.01 8.40
C LYS A 130 -0.48 -11.26 9.03
N SER A 131 0.66 -11.72 8.51
CA SER A 131 1.35 -12.89 9.04
C SER A 131 1.93 -12.63 10.43
N VAL A 132 2.45 -11.44 10.70
CA VAL A 132 2.85 -11.05 12.07
C VAL A 132 1.63 -11.06 13.00
N ASN A 133 0.51 -10.45 12.59
CA ASN A 133 -0.72 -10.42 13.39
C ASN A 133 -1.26 -11.82 13.68
N ASP A 134 -1.35 -12.68 12.66
CA ASP A 134 -1.92 -14.02 12.81
C ASP A 134 -1.02 -14.92 13.69
N ASN A 135 0.30 -14.74 13.66
CA ASN A 135 1.26 -15.59 14.39
C ASN A 135 1.69 -15.03 15.75
N ALA A 136 1.69 -13.71 15.93
CA ALA A 136 2.23 -13.05 17.12
C ALA A 136 1.22 -12.09 17.78
N GLY A 137 0.09 -11.78 17.15
CA GLY A 137 -0.94 -10.87 17.67
C GLY A 137 -0.78 -9.42 17.20
N HIS A 138 -1.84 -8.63 17.38
CA HIS A 138 -1.91 -7.25 16.89
C HIS A 138 -0.87 -6.31 17.50
N ASP A 139 -0.55 -6.46 18.79
CA ASP A 139 0.48 -5.64 19.45
C ASP A 139 1.85 -5.80 18.76
N ASN A 140 2.17 -7.03 18.34
CA ASN A 140 3.39 -7.31 17.61
C ASN A 140 3.33 -6.83 16.16
N GLY A 141 2.15 -6.81 15.53
CA GLY A 141 1.93 -6.11 14.26
C GLY A 141 2.21 -4.62 14.37
N THR A 142 1.78 -3.97 15.45
CA THR A 142 2.10 -2.56 15.71
C THR A 142 3.60 -2.34 15.90
N LYS A 143 4.30 -3.21 16.64
CA LYS A 143 5.78 -3.15 16.73
C LYS A 143 6.44 -3.28 15.37
N TYR A 144 5.99 -4.24 14.55
CA TYR A 144 6.51 -4.44 13.20
C TYR A 144 6.38 -3.17 12.33
N LEU A 145 5.19 -2.57 12.30
CA LEU A 145 4.96 -1.33 11.56
C LEU A 145 5.78 -0.16 12.12
N LYS A 146 5.97 -0.09 13.44
CA LYS A 146 6.81 0.92 14.07
C LYS A 146 8.26 0.82 13.61
N SER A 147 8.83 -0.39 13.55
CA SER A 147 10.19 -0.60 13.06
C SER A 147 10.35 -0.23 11.57
N ILE A 148 9.31 -0.43 10.75
CA ILE A 148 9.28 0.04 9.36
C ILE A 148 9.27 1.57 9.30
N ALA A 149 8.39 2.21 10.08
CA ALA A 149 8.29 3.66 10.13
C ALA A 149 9.61 4.31 10.58
N GLU A 150 10.25 3.76 11.62
CA GLU A 150 11.56 4.18 12.13
C GLU A 150 12.65 4.08 11.04
N ALA A 151 12.67 2.99 10.28
CA ALA A 151 13.65 2.81 9.21
C ALA A 151 13.45 3.78 8.05
N LEU A 152 12.20 3.98 7.61
CA LEU A 152 11.88 4.94 6.55
C LEU A 152 12.13 6.40 6.99
N HIS A 153 11.99 6.70 8.29
CA HIS A 153 12.23 8.02 8.85
C HIS A 153 13.70 8.27 9.25
N ASN A 154 14.56 7.26 9.15
CA ASN A 154 15.96 7.36 9.56
C ASN A 154 16.70 8.42 8.73
N ARG A 155 17.12 9.52 9.38
CA ARG A 155 17.81 10.65 8.74
C ARG A 155 19.22 10.31 8.25
N ASP A 156 19.80 9.20 8.72
CA ASP A 156 21.11 8.69 8.29
C ASP A 156 20.98 7.48 7.34
N GLY A 157 19.76 7.09 6.97
CA GLY A 157 19.48 5.99 6.06
C GLY A 157 19.81 6.27 4.59
N ALA A 158 19.81 5.21 3.77
CA ALA A 158 20.00 5.29 2.33
C ALA A 158 18.92 6.16 1.66
N LEU A 159 17.67 6.10 2.14
CA LEU A 159 16.57 6.92 1.62
C LEU A 159 16.82 8.41 1.86
N ALA A 160 17.17 8.79 3.09
CA ALA A 160 17.50 10.17 3.44
C ALA A 160 18.71 10.68 2.63
N ALA A 161 19.75 9.85 2.48
CA ALA A 161 20.90 10.16 1.65
C ALA A 161 20.51 10.37 0.16
N ALA A 162 19.62 9.54 -0.38
CA ALA A 162 19.12 9.67 -1.75
C ALA A 162 18.28 10.94 -1.95
N VAL A 163 17.36 11.24 -1.03
CA VAL A 163 16.55 12.48 -1.01
C VAL A 163 17.47 13.71 -1.05
N LYS A 164 18.49 13.74 -0.19
CA LYS A 164 19.47 14.84 -0.14
C LYS A 164 20.29 14.93 -1.43
N ARG A 165 20.77 13.81 -1.96
CA ARG A 165 21.56 13.76 -3.20
C ARG A 165 20.81 14.36 -4.39
N PHE A 166 19.51 14.13 -4.47
CA PHE A 166 18.65 14.64 -5.54
C PHE A 166 18.04 16.02 -5.24
N ASN A 167 18.41 16.65 -4.12
CA ASN A 167 17.93 17.96 -3.68
C ASN A 167 16.38 18.03 -3.65
N LEU A 168 15.78 17.02 -3.02
CA LEU A 168 14.33 16.90 -2.87
C LEU A 168 13.88 17.41 -1.51
N GLU A 169 12.76 18.13 -1.48
CA GLU A 169 11.93 18.29 -0.29
C GLU A 169 11.10 17.01 -0.16
N ALA A 170 11.11 16.36 1.01
CA ALA A 170 10.44 15.09 1.22
C ALA A 170 9.75 15.03 2.58
N GLU A 171 8.56 14.44 2.62
CA GLU A 171 7.77 14.25 3.83
C GLU A 171 7.29 12.80 3.87
N LEU A 172 7.59 12.10 4.97
CA LEU A 172 7.10 10.75 5.22
C LEU A 172 5.78 10.82 6.00
N VAL A 173 4.77 10.13 5.50
CA VAL A 173 3.46 10.01 6.13
C VAL A 173 3.03 8.55 6.21
N SER A 174 2.12 8.23 7.12
CA SER A 174 1.36 6.98 7.12
C SER A 174 -0.03 7.19 6.52
N ALA A 175 -0.66 6.14 6.01
CA ALA A 175 -2.06 6.16 5.61
C ALA A 175 -3.05 6.47 6.77
N GLY A 176 -2.62 6.48 8.03
CA GLY A 176 -3.52 6.65 9.18
C GLY A 176 -4.26 5.37 9.60
N GLY A 177 -4.07 4.28 8.84
CA GLY A 177 -4.59 2.93 9.08
C GLY A 177 -3.80 1.90 8.26
N GLY A 178 -3.90 0.60 8.59
CA GLY A 178 -3.27 -0.47 7.80
C GLY A 178 -1.73 -0.53 7.85
N ASP A 179 -1.14 -1.03 6.77
CA ASP A 179 0.30 -1.28 6.50
C ASP A 179 0.94 -0.30 5.51
N GLU A 180 0.25 0.79 5.17
CA GLU A 180 0.66 1.71 4.10
C GLU A 180 1.39 2.97 4.62
N PHE A 181 2.47 3.33 3.92
CA PHE A 181 3.27 4.54 4.13
C PHE A 181 3.47 5.27 2.81
N PHE A 182 3.57 6.60 2.84
CA PHE A 182 3.85 7.41 1.67
C PHE A 182 5.02 8.35 1.90
N LEU A 183 5.89 8.48 0.91
CA LEU A 183 6.86 9.56 0.84
C LEU A 183 6.43 10.51 -0.27
N ILE A 184 5.94 11.69 0.09
CA ILE A 184 5.69 12.75 -0.89
C ILE A 184 6.97 13.54 -1.08
N VAL A 185 7.34 13.79 -2.34
CA VAL A 185 8.57 14.49 -2.70
C VAL A 185 8.29 15.63 -3.66
N ARG A 186 9.08 16.69 -3.53
CA ARG A 186 9.08 17.85 -4.41
C ARG A 186 10.49 18.24 -4.79
N SER A 187 10.66 18.73 -6.02
CA SER A 187 11.91 19.29 -6.52
C SER A 187 11.69 20.65 -7.19
N GLY A 188 12.77 21.45 -7.26
CA GLY A 188 12.80 22.64 -8.12
C GLY A 188 12.81 22.29 -9.62
N GLN A 189 13.14 21.04 -9.98
CA GLN A 189 13.25 20.55 -11.36
C GLN A 189 12.38 19.30 -11.57
N SER A 190 12.17 18.88 -12.83
CA SER A 190 11.45 17.63 -13.11
C SER A 190 12.14 16.44 -12.45
N ILE A 191 11.38 15.58 -11.78
CA ILE A 191 11.87 14.35 -11.18
C ILE A 191 11.82 13.26 -12.26
N ALA A 192 13.00 12.80 -12.68
CA ALA A 192 13.12 11.72 -13.64
C ALA A 192 12.62 10.37 -13.05
N PRO A 193 12.05 9.46 -13.88
CA PRO A 193 11.59 8.14 -13.41
C PRO A 193 12.67 7.30 -12.74
N GLU A 194 13.92 7.44 -13.17
CA GLU A 194 15.08 6.76 -12.59
C GLU A 194 15.32 7.22 -11.15
N THR A 195 15.11 8.50 -10.86
CA THR A 195 15.21 9.07 -9.51
C THR A 195 14.19 8.42 -8.57
N LEU A 196 12.93 8.27 -9.02
CA LEU A 196 11.89 7.59 -8.23
C LEU A 196 12.24 6.12 -7.99
N THR A 197 12.79 5.45 -8.99
CA THR A 197 13.27 4.06 -8.88
C THR A 197 14.42 3.94 -7.87
N GLU A 198 15.35 4.88 -7.86
CA GLU A 198 16.45 4.91 -6.89
C GLU A 198 15.97 5.19 -5.47
N LEU A 199 14.99 6.08 -5.28
CA LEU A 199 14.38 6.31 -3.97
C LEU A 199 13.68 5.06 -3.44
N MET A 200 12.92 4.34 -4.28
CA MET A 200 12.30 3.07 -3.88
C MET A 200 13.34 2.03 -3.46
N LYS A 201 14.42 1.87 -4.24
CA LYS A 201 15.53 0.96 -3.90
C LYS A 201 16.24 1.37 -2.61
N ALA A 202 16.42 2.67 -2.39
CA ALA A 202 17.03 3.18 -1.16
C ALA A 202 16.16 2.87 0.06
N ALA A 203 14.84 3.05 -0.03
CA ALA A 203 13.90 2.64 1.01
C ALA A 203 13.92 1.12 1.25
N GLU A 204 13.92 0.31 0.20
CA GLU A 204 14.03 -1.15 0.33
C GLU A 204 15.34 -1.57 1.03
N ASN A 205 16.45 -0.88 0.75
CA ASN A 205 17.72 -1.14 1.42
C ASN A 205 17.65 -0.83 2.92
N ASP A 206 17.06 0.31 3.30
CA ASP A 206 16.89 0.67 4.71
C ASP A 206 16.03 -0.38 5.44
N LEU A 207 14.91 -0.80 4.83
CA LEU A 207 14.03 -1.82 5.41
C LEU A 207 14.72 -3.17 5.60
N ARG A 208 15.59 -3.59 4.67
CA ARG A 208 16.34 -4.86 4.80
C ARG A 208 17.28 -4.89 6.01
N THR A 209 17.67 -3.74 6.56
CA THR A 209 18.51 -3.67 7.76
C THR A 209 17.72 -3.84 9.06
N VAL A 210 16.39 -3.77 8.99
CA VAL A 210 15.51 -3.79 10.15
C VAL A 210 15.41 -5.19 10.74
N GLN A 211 15.61 -5.26 12.05
CA GLN A 211 15.46 -6.45 12.86
C GLN A 211 14.03 -6.52 13.41
N THR A 212 13.26 -7.55 12.99
CA THR A 212 11.83 -7.67 13.34
C THR A 212 11.54 -8.77 14.38
N GLN A 213 12.58 -9.31 15.02
CA GLN A 213 12.43 -10.46 15.94
C GLN A 213 11.55 -10.12 17.15
N GLU A 214 11.55 -8.85 17.59
CA GLU A 214 10.65 -8.39 18.66
C GLU A 214 9.17 -8.44 18.27
N ALA A 215 8.87 -8.48 16.96
CA ALA A 215 7.53 -8.61 16.43
C ALA A 215 7.19 -10.06 16.04
N LEU A 216 8.15 -10.83 15.50
CA LEU A 216 7.90 -12.23 15.12
C LEU A 216 9.15 -13.09 15.34
N ASP A 217 9.14 -13.89 16.40
CA ASP A 217 10.26 -14.74 16.77
C ASP A 217 9.96 -16.22 16.50
N PHE A 218 10.61 -16.79 15.49
CA PHE A 218 10.54 -18.23 15.21
C PHE A 218 11.42 -19.07 16.12
N SER A 219 12.11 -18.49 17.11
CA SER A 219 12.71 -19.23 18.23
C SER A 219 11.65 -19.63 19.28
N ASP A 220 10.56 -18.86 19.38
CA ASP A 220 9.43 -19.17 20.26
C ASP A 220 8.60 -20.33 19.70
N GLU A 221 8.43 -21.37 20.53
CA GLU A 221 7.62 -22.54 20.23
C GLU A 221 6.16 -22.15 19.95
N ALA A 222 5.61 -21.16 20.67
CA ALA A 222 4.24 -20.73 20.46
C ALA A 222 4.04 -20.10 19.08
N THR A 223 5.00 -19.30 18.61
CA THR A 223 4.99 -18.73 17.25
C THR A 223 5.03 -19.80 16.18
N VAL A 224 5.88 -20.82 16.34
CA VAL A 224 5.95 -21.96 15.41
C VAL A 224 4.62 -22.72 15.36
N LEU A 225 4.01 -22.98 16.52
CA LEU A 225 2.73 -23.69 16.59
C LEU A 225 1.60 -22.88 15.92
N ARG A 226 1.52 -21.58 16.17
CA ARG A 226 0.55 -20.67 15.51
C ARG A 226 0.78 -20.60 14.00
N PHE A 227 2.03 -20.60 13.57
CA PHE A 227 2.39 -20.70 12.16
C PHE A 227 1.92 -22.00 11.50
N GLY A 228 1.93 -23.10 12.25
CA GLY A 228 1.30 -24.37 11.85
C GLY A 228 -0.23 -24.36 11.87
N GLY A 229 -0.88 -23.25 12.24
CA GLY A 229 -2.34 -23.08 12.26
C GLY A 229 -3.00 -23.37 13.61
N LEU A 230 -2.24 -23.59 14.68
CA LEU A 230 -2.84 -23.87 15.99
C LEU A 230 -3.31 -22.57 16.67
N LYS A 231 -4.55 -22.59 17.17
CA LYS A 231 -5.13 -21.52 17.99
C LYS A 231 -4.59 -21.56 19.42
N GLN A 232 -4.69 -20.42 20.12
CA GLN A 232 -4.14 -20.25 21.46
C GLN A 232 -4.68 -21.28 22.46
N GLU A 233 -5.97 -21.61 22.40
CA GLU A 233 -6.62 -22.57 23.30
C GLU A 233 -6.09 -23.99 23.06
N ALA A 234 -5.88 -24.36 21.79
CA ALA A 234 -5.32 -25.65 21.43
C ALA A 234 -3.86 -25.78 21.90
N ILE A 235 -3.07 -24.70 21.80
CA ILE A 235 -1.70 -24.66 22.32
C ILE A 235 -1.69 -24.80 23.84
N ALA A 236 -2.61 -24.13 24.54
CA ALA A 236 -2.72 -24.19 25.99
C ALA A 236 -3.12 -25.57 26.52
N ALA A 237 -3.86 -26.35 25.72
CA ALA A 237 -4.29 -27.71 26.06
C ALA A 237 -3.17 -28.76 25.93
N LEU A 238 -2.07 -28.45 25.23
CA LEU A 238 -0.96 -29.39 25.00
C LEU A 238 0.05 -29.36 26.16
N SER A 239 0.50 -30.55 26.56
CA SER A 239 1.65 -30.69 27.46
C SER A 239 2.92 -30.11 26.83
N ARG A 240 3.93 -29.82 27.64
CA ARG A 240 5.20 -29.29 27.14
C ARG A 240 5.87 -30.21 26.12
N SER A 241 5.87 -31.52 26.36
CA SER A 241 6.45 -32.51 25.44
C SER A 241 5.72 -32.57 24.11
N GLU A 242 4.38 -32.48 24.12
CA GLU A 242 3.57 -32.48 22.90
C GLU A 242 3.78 -31.21 22.08
N ARG A 243 3.87 -30.05 22.74
CA ARG A 243 4.15 -28.79 22.06
C ARG A 243 5.51 -28.80 21.38
N SER A 244 6.57 -29.25 22.07
CA SER A 244 7.90 -29.34 21.48
C SER A 244 7.97 -30.34 20.32
N ALA A 245 7.32 -31.50 20.43
CA ALA A 245 7.25 -32.49 19.34
C ALA A 245 6.52 -31.91 18.11
N LYS A 246 5.38 -31.24 18.32
CA LYS A 246 4.58 -30.66 17.24
C LYS A 246 5.26 -29.46 16.59
N ALA A 247 5.97 -28.63 17.37
CA ALA A 247 6.78 -27.55 16.83
C ALA A 247 7.92 -28.08 15.95
N ALA A 248 8.58 -29.17 16.35
CA ALA A 248 9.61 -29.83 15.53
C ALA A 248 9.03 -30.37 14.21
N GLU A 249 7.85 -30.98 14.24
CA GLU A 249 7.12 -31.42 13.04
C GLU A 249 6.82 -30.24 12.10
N ILE A 250 6.29 -29.13 12.63
CA ILE A 250 5.97 -27.94 11.85
C ILE A 250 7.23 -27.31 11.24
N ARG A 251 8.34 -27.26 12.00
CA ARG A 251 9.64 -26.79 11.49
C ARG A 251 10.10 -27.63 10.31
N ALA A 252 10.06 -28.95 10.44
CA ALA A 252 10.46 -29.88 9.39
C ALA A 252 9.55 -29.78 8.16
N LYS A 253 8.23 -29.80 8.34
CA LYS A 253 7.23 -29.70 7.26
C LYS A 253 7.42 -28.42 6.44
N ASN A 254 7.64 -27.29 7.11
CA ASN A 254 7.72 -25.98 6.46
C ASN A 254 9.15 -25.53 6.16
N GLN A 255 10.15 -26.38 6.42
CA GLN A 255 11.57 -26.10 6.22
C GLN A 255 11.98 -24.75 6.85
N ILE A 256 11.52 -24.49 8.08
CA ILE A 256 11.81 -23.25 8.79
C ILE A 256 13.33 -23.18 9.03
N PRO A 257 14.04 -22.18 8.49
CA PRO A 257 15.50 -22.09 8.66
C PRO A 257 15.88 -21.89 10.13
N ASP A 258 17.01 -22.49 10.52
CA ASP A 258 17.58 -22.26 11.85
C ASP A 258 17.96 -20.78 12.01
N GLY A 259 17.59 -20.20 13.15
CA GLY A 259 17.82 -18.78 13.41
C GLY A 259 17.11 -17.84 12.44
N TYR A 260 16.02 -18.28 11.79
CA TYR A 260 15.25 -17.43 10.86
C TYR A 260 14.85 -16.10 11.51
N ARG A 261 15.07 -15.04 10.75
CA ARG A 261 14.80 -13.66 11.14
C ARG A 261 14.03 -13.01 10.00
N MET A 262 12.75 -12.69 10.23
CA MET A 262 11.97 -12.01 9.21
C MET A 262 12.60 -10.63 8.92
N PRO A 263 13.01 -10.33 7.68
CA PRO A 263 13.41 -8.97 7.34
C PRO A 263 12.16 -8.10 7.22
N ALA A 264 12.27 -6.82 7.58
CA ALA A 264 11.22 -5.88 7.19
C ALA A 264 11.30 -5.68 5.67
N THR A 265 10.15 -5.76 5.02
CA THR A 265 10.07 -5.57 3.56
C THR A 265 8.79 -4.82 3.24
N ALA A 266 8.84 -3.97 2.23
CA ALA A 266 7.68 -3.30 1.68
C ALA A 266 7.73 -3.40 0.16
N SER A 267 6.57 -3.45 -0.45
CA SER A 267 6.46 -3.29 -1.90
C SER A 267 6.21 -1.83 -2.19
N ALA A 268 7.07 -1.25 -3.03
CA ALA A 268 7.03 0.17 -3.34
C ALA A 268 6.55 0.41 -4.77
N GLY A 269 5.82 1.50 -4.97
CA GLY A 269 5.50 2.05 -6.27
C GLY A 269 5.58 3.57 -6.24
N ALA A 270 5.79 4.20 -7.39
CA ALA A 270 5.96 5.64 -7.47
C ALA A 270 5.26 6.23 -8.69
N ALA A 271 4.78 7.46 -8.56
CA ALA A 271 4.16 8.22 -9.64
C ALA A 271 4.30 9.72 -9.38
N ASN A 272 4.36 10.50 -10.45
CA ASN A 272 4.29 11.96 -10.37
C ASN A 272 2.90 12.50 -10.73
N LEU A 273 2.67 13.80 -10.58
CA LEU A 273 1.37 14.39 -10.92
C LEU A 273 1.06 14.32 -12.43
N ARG A 274 2.07 14.19 -13.30
CA ARG A 274 1.83 13.99 -14.74
C ARG A 274 1.19 12.63 -14.98
N ASP A 275 1.69 11.57 -14.33
CA ASP A 275 1.08 10.24 -14.36
C ASP A 275 -0.34 10.29 -13.79
N GLY A 276 -0.54 11.05 -12.71
CA GLY A 276 -1.85 11.24 -12.10
C GLY A 276 -2.85 11.94 -13.01
N LEU A 277 -2.45 13.02 -13.70
CA LEU A 277 -3.28 13.70 -14.69
C LEU A 277 -3.63 12.77 -15.85
N LEU A 278 -2.65 12.02 -16.38
CA LEU A 278 -2.89 11.07 -17.45
C LEU A 278 -3.89 9.99 -17.04
N SER A 279 -3.73 9.43 -15.84
CA SER A 279 -4.67 8.45 -15.28
C SER A 279 -6.08 9.04 -15.13
N ALA A 280 -6.19 10.27 -14.62
CA ALA A 280 -7.48 10.93 -14.41
C ALA A 280 -8.18 11.34 -15.73
N ILE A 281 -7.45 11.55 -16.82
CA ILE A 281 -8.04 11.81 -18.16
C ILE A 281 -8.76 10.58 -18.70
N VAL A 282 -8.18 9.40 -18.50
CA VAL A 282 -8.67 8.15 -19.09
C VAL A 282 -9.47 7.28 -18.12
N ASP A 283 -9.66 7.74 -16.87
CA ASP A 283 -10.40 6.96 -15.86
C ASP A 283 -11.87 6.75 -16.29
N PRO A 284 -12.37 5.51 -16.31
CA PRO A 284 -13.75 5.24 -16.72
C PRO A 284 -14.79 5.73 -15.70
N ARG A 285 -14.40 6.02 -14.45
CA ARG A 285 -15.31 6.41 -13.36
C ARG A 285 -15.51 7.92 -13.39
N ALA A 286 -16.75 8.37 -13.65
CA ALA A 286 -17.07 9.80 -13.77
C ALA A 286 -16.61 10.67 -12.58
N GLY A 287 -16.63 10.13 -11.34
CA GLY A 287 -16.16 10.83 -10.15
C GLY A 287 -14.64 10.99 -10.04
N LYS A 288 -13.86 10.14 -10.72
CA LYS A 288 -12.39 10.21 -10.78
C LYS A 288 -11.87 10.81 -12.08
N ARG A 289 -12.67 10.78 -13.15
CA ARG A 289 -12.32 11.36 -14.44
C ARG A 289 -12.34 12.88 -14.40
N VAL A 290 -11.33 13.53 -14.96
CA VAL A 290 -11.34 14.99 -15.13
C VAL A 290 -12.44 15.44 -16.09
N SER A 291 -13.01 16.61 -15.82
CA SER A 291 -14.06 17.24 -16.60
C SER A 291 -13.79 18.74 -16.70
N ASP A 292 -14.18 19.34 -17.82
CA ASP A 292 -14.12 20.80 -18.04
C ASP A 292 -14.93 21.60 -17.01
N SER A 293 -15.86 20.94 -16.32
CA SER A 293 -16.67 21.53 -15.24
C SER A 293 -16.03 21.47 -13.85
N ASP A 294 -14.85 20.87 -13.72
CA ASP A 294 -14.17 20.75 -12.43
C ASP A 294 -13.55 22.09 -12.00
N ASP A 295 -13.86 22.51 -10.78
CA ASP A 295 -13.09 23.56 -10.11
C ASP A 295 -11.66 23.10 -9.77
N PHE A 296 -10.82 24.04 -9.36
CA PHE A 296 -9.43 23.77 -9.02
C PHE A 296 -9.25 22.64 -8.01
N PHE A 297 -10.03 22.62 -6.92
CA PHE A 297 -9.84 21.63 -5.85
C PHE A 297 -10.25 20.24 -6.31
N ARG A 298 -11.36 20.13 -7.05
CA ARG A 298 -11.78 18.85 -7.63
C ARG A 298 -10.77 18.34 -8.64
N LEU A 299 -10.26 19.22 -9.50
CA LEU A 299 -9.25 18.83 -10.49
C LEU A 299 -7.95 18.40 -9.81
N ALA A 300 -7.46 19.16 -8.82
CA ALA A 300 -6.29 18.79 -8.03
C ALA A 300 -6.48 17.45 -7.31
N GLN A 301 -7.64 17.22 -6.70
CA GLN A 301 -8.00 15.96 -6.05
C GLN A 301 -8.00 14.77 -7.01
N LYS A 302 -8.52 14.94 -8.22
CA LYS A 302 -8.53 13.88 -9.25
C LYS A 302 -7.12 13.57 -9.76
N ILE A 303 -6.30 14.59 -10.00
CA ILE A 303 -4.89 14.42 -10.40
C ILE A 303 -4.10 13.71 -9.29
N MET A 304 -4.25 14.17 -8.05
CA MET A 304 -3.71 13.52 -6.85
C MET A 304 -4.13 12.05 -6.78
N GLY A 305 -5.43 11.78 -6.82
CA GLY A 305 -5.97 10.43 -6.72
C GLY A 305 -5.45 9.53 -7.84
N GLY A 306 -5.30 10.06 -9.06
CA GLY A 306 -4.66 9.35 -10.17
C GLY A 306 -3.18 9.05 -9.92
N MET A 307 -2.45 9.94 -9.23
CA MET A 307 -1.04 9.76 -8.88
C MET A 307 -0.91 8.61 -7.87
N TRP A 308 -1.68 8.61 -6.77
CA TRP A 308 -1.71 7.49 -5.82
C TRP A 308 -2.18 6.18 -6.47
N ASP A 309 -3.29 6.19 -7.23
CA ASP A 309 -3.78 4.99 -7.94
C ASP A 309 -2.68 4.42 -8.89
N SER A 310 -1.83 5.27 -9.48
CA SER A 310 -0.74 4.85 -10.36
C SER A 310 0.46 4.30 -9.60
N ALA A 311 0.84 4.94 -8.49
CA ALA A 311 1.87 4.44 -7.59
C ALA A 311 1.47 3.06 -7.01
N ASP A 312 0.23 2.91 -6.56
CA ASP A 312 -0.27 1.66 -6.00
C ASP A 312 -0.30 0.53 -7.04
N ARG A 313 -0.70 0.83 -8.29
CA ARG A 313 -0.65 -0.14 -9.39
C ARG A 313 0.78 -0.63 -9.64
N MET A 314 1.74 0.28 -9.68
CA MET A 314 3.16 -0.08 -9.79
C MET A 314 3.63 -0.91 -8.59
N GLY A 315 3.22 -0.53 -7.39
CA GLY A 315 3.50 -1.25 -6.14
C GLY A 315 2.98 -2.68 -6.17
N GLN A 316 1.77 -2.90 -6.68
CA GLN A 316 1.19 -4.23 -6.85
C GLN A 316 1.96 -5.09 -7.84
N ASP A 317 2.42 -4.53 -8.97
CA ASP A 317 3.22 -5.27 -9.94
C ASP A 317 4.61 -5.62 -9.37
N ASN A 318 5.22 -4.70 -8.63
CA ASN A 318 6.47 -4.94 -7.91
C ASN A 318 6.28 -6.00 -6.81
N LYS A 319 5.15 -5.98 -6.08
CA LYS A 319 4.79 -6.98 -5.06
C LYS A 319 4.68 -8.39 -5.64
N LYS A 320 4.07 -8.53 -6.82
CA LYS A 320 3.99 -9.82 -7.53
C LYS A 320 5.38 -10.34 -7.89
N LYS A 321 6.21 -9.51 -8.53
CA LYS A 321 7.59 -9.87 -8.91
C LYS A 321 8.44 -10.23 -7.69
N PHE A 322 8.32 -9.46 -6.61
CA PHE A 322 9.02 -9.70 -5.36
C PHE A 322 8.68 -11.08 -4.78
N LYS A 323 7.38 -11.42 -4.68
CA LYS A 323 6.93 -12.74 -4.19
C LYS A 323 7.41 -13.89 -5.09
N GLU A 324 7.39 -13.71 -6.40
CA GLU A 324 7.89 -14.70 -7.35
C GLU A 324 9.40 -14.94 -7.20
N ASN A 325 10.17 -13.86 -7.02
CA ASN A 325 11.61 -13.95 -6.77
C ASN A 325 11.93 -14.68 -5.47
N LEU A 326 11.20 -14.38 -4.38
CA LEU A 326 11.37 -15.08 -3.11
C LEU A 326 11.08 -16.59 -3.23
N LYS A 327 9.98 -16.94 -3.91
CA LYS A 327 9.56 -18.33 -4.12
C LYS A 327 10.62 -19.14 -4.88
N ASN A 328 11.26 -18.51 -5.86
CA ASN A 328 12.27 -19.15 -6.72
C ASN A 328 13.71 -18.92 -6.24
N SER A 329 13.92 -18.32 -5.07
CA SER A 329 15.25 -18.01 -4.54
C SER A 329 16.03 -19.28 -4.18
N GLY A 330 17.34 -19.24 -4.41
CA GLY A 330 18.29 -20.26 -3.94
C GLY A 330 18.51 -20.22 -2.42
N ASP A 331 18.18 -19.11 -1.76
CA ASP A 331 18.29 -18.95 -0.31
C ASP A 331 17.06 -19.53 0.42
N SER A 332 17.32 -20.37 1.41
CA SER A 332 16.30 -20.92 2.31
C SER A 332 15.54 -19.85 3.10
N GLN A 333 16.18 -18.74 3.47
CA GLN A 333 15.57 -17.63 4.20
C GLN A 333 14.51 -16.94 3.33
N ASP A 334 14.84 -16.66 2.08
CA ASP A 334 13.92 -16.05 1.11
C ASP A 334 12.74 -16.96 0.78
N ARG A 335 12.98 -18.26 0.57
CA ARG A 335 11.90 -19.23 0.32
C ARG A 335 10.95 -19.31 1.51
N PHE A 336 11.48 -19.28 2.73
CA PHE A 336 10.65 -19.27 3.93
C PHE A 336 9.88 -17.96 4.09
N LEU A 337 10.49 -16.81 3.78
CA LEU A 337 9.78 -15.54 3.71
C LEU A 337 8.63 -15.60 2.70
N SER A 338 8.83 -16.19 1.52
CA SER A 338 7.76 -16.41 0.55
C SER A 338 6.58 -17.15 1.20
N LEU A 339 6.85 -18.27 1.87
CA LEU A 339 5.82 -19.05 2.58
C LEU A 339 5.12 -18.25 3.68
N LEU A 340 5.86 -17.41 4.41
CA LEU A 340 5.31 -16.55 5.45
C LEU A 340 4.37 -15.47 4.85
N LEU A 341 4.68 -14.95 3.66
CA LEU A 341 3.86 -13.93 2.99
C LEU A 341 2.58 -14.47 2.33
N HIS A 342 2.39 -15.79 2.30
CA HIS A 342 1.17 -16.48 1.85
C HIS A 342 0.10 -16.67 2.95
N ARG A 343 0.17 -15.90 4.05
CA ARG A 343 -0.78 -15.90 5.20
C ARG A 343 -0.60 -17.11 6.14
N SER A 344 -1.59 -17.34 7.03
CA SER A 344 -1.58 -18.39 8.08
C SER A 344 -1.54 -19.82 7.54
N GLY A 345 -1.20 -20.80 8.40
CA GLY A 345 -1.20 -22.23 8.05
C GLY A 345 -2.49 -22.70 7.37
N GLU A 346 -3.66 -22.32 7.91
CA GLU A 346 -4.97 -22.65 7.34
C GLU A 346 -5.17 -22.06 5.93
N ALA A 347 -4.74 -20.81 5.71
CA ALA A 347 -4.86 -20.16 4.41
C ALA A 347 -3.92 -20.78 3.37
N ARG A 348 -2.72 -21.22 3.78
CA ARG A 348 -1.78 -21.94 2.92
C ARG A 348 -2.26 -23.33 2.56
N ASP A 349 -2.80 -24.06 3.52
CA ASP A 349 -3.38 -25.39 3.26
C ASP A 349 -4.61 -25.25 2.34
N LEU A 350 -5.40 -24.18 2.48
CA LEU A 350 -6.50 -23.87 1.55
C LEU A 350 -5.99 -23.50 0.15
N GLU A 351 -4.97 -22.64 0.06
CA GLU A 351 -4.37 -22.22 -1.22
C GLU A 351 -3.73 -23.41 -1.95
N GLN A 352 -3.04 -24.31 -1.23
CA GLN A 352 -2.53 -25.57 -1.79
C GLN A 352 -3.66 -26.45 -2.31
N ARG A 353 -4.74 -26.62 -1.55
CA ARG A 353 -5.91 -27.40 -1.97
C ARG A 353 -6.62 -26.78 -3.17
N LEU A 354 -6.71 -25.45 -3.24
CA LEU A 354 -7.28 -24.72 -4.36
C LEU A 354 -6.39 -24.86 -5.61
N ASP A 355 -5.07 -24.71 -5.49
CA ASP A 355 -4.12 -24.93 -6.58
C ASP A 355 -4.19 -26.37 -7.11
N GLU A 356 -4.32 -27.36 -6.23
CA GLU A 356 -4.51 -28.76 -6.61
C GLU A 356 -5.85 -28.98 -7.30
N SER A 357 -6.92 -28.37 -6.81
CA SER A 357 -8.26 -28.40 -7.41
C SER A 357 -8.30 -27.72 -8.78
N GLU A 358 -7.67 -26.56 -8.94
CA GLU A 358 -7.58 -25.84 -10.22
C GLU A 358 -6.72 -26.60 -11.23
N LYS A 359 -5.60 -27.20 -10.80
CA LYS A 359 -4.80 -28.11 -11.65
C LYS A 359 -5.66 -29.29 -12.10
N ARG A 360 -6.37 -29.96 -11.17
CA ARG A 360 -7.31 -31.05 -11.49
C ARG A 360 -8.35 -30.59 -12.50
N ALA A 361 -9.00 -29.45 -12.29
CA ALA A 361 -10.01 -28.91 -13.20
C ALA A 361 -9.47 -28.62 -14.61
N ARG A 362 -8.25 -28.06 -14.72
CA ARG A 362 -7.57 -27.86 -16.02
C ARG A 362 -7.27 -29.17 -16.73
N PHE A 363 -6.77 -30.18 -16.01
CA PHE A 363 -6.52 -31.50 -16.59
C PHE A 363 -7.82 -32.17 -17.07
N HIS A 364 -8.90 -32.09 -16.28
CA HIS A 364 -10.21 -32.58 -16.70
C HIS A 364 -10.75 -31.84 -17.94
N GLU A 365 -10.59 -30.52 -18.04
CA GLU A 365 -11.01 -29.77 -19.23
C GLU A 365 -10.20 -30.14 -20.49
N VAL A 366 -8.89 -30.33 -20.36
CA VAL A 366 -8.04 -30.80 -21.46
C VAL A 366 -8.48 -32.18 -21.92
N ALA A 367 -8.68 -33.12 -21.00
CA ALA A 367 -9.15 -34.46 -21.34
C ALA A 367 -10.55 -34.44 -21.97
N ARG A 368 -11.47 -33.60 -21.47
CA ARG A 368 -12.80 -33.41 -22.08
C ARG A 368 -12.70 -32.95 -23.52
N ARG A 369 -11.84 -31.96 -23.81
CA ARG A 369 -11.58 -31.47 -25.18
C ARG A 369 -10.98 -32.55 -26.07
N SER A 370 -10.02 -33.32 -25.56
CA SER A 370 -9.41 -34.43 -26.30
C SER A 370 -10.44 -35.52 -26.63
N ARG A 371 -11.30 -35.91 -25.68
CA ARG A 371 -12.41 -36.87 -25.93
C ARG A 371 -13.39 -36.35 -26.98
N LEU A 372 -13.75 -35.06 -26.91
CA LEU A 372 -14.60 -34.39 -27.90
C LEU A 372 -13.98 -34.42 -29.31
N ALA A 373 -12.67 -34.17 -29.41
CA ALA A 373 -11.95 -34.23 -30.67
C ALA A 373 -11.94 -35.65 -31.26
N VAL A 374 -11.62 -36.66 -30.46
CA VAL A 374 -11.67 -38.08 -30.88
C VAL A 374 -13.07 -38.47 -31.35
N THR A 375 -14.10 -38.09 -30.58
CA THR A 375 -15.50 -38.35 -30.94
C THR A 375 -15.90 -37.69 -32.26
N LYS A 376 -15.41 -36.47 -32.51
CA LYS A 376 -15.67 -35.74 -33.74
C LYS A 376 -14.98 -36.41 -34.94
N SER A 377 -13.71 -36.78 -34.82
CA SER A 377 -12.98 -37.50 -35.87
C SER A 377 -13.60 -38.86 -36.18
N PHE A 378 -14.09 -39.57 -35.17
CA PHE A 378 -14.87 -40.80 -35.38
C PHE A 378 -16.18 -40.54 -36.15
N LYS A 379 -16.97 -39.55 -35.72
CA LYS A 379 -18.23 -39.18 -36.41
C LYS A 379 -18.02 -38.71 -37.85
N ASN A 380 -16.88 -38.11 -38.14
CA ASN A 380 -16.49 -37.67 -39.47
C ASN A 380 -15.93 -38.81 -40.34
N GLY A 381 -15.74 -40.02 -39.80
CA GLY A 381 -15.16 -41.17 -40.51
C GLY A 381 -13.64 -41.06 -40.71
N GLU A 382 -12.95 -40.18 -39.99
CA GLU A 382 -11.50 -39.97 -40.08
C GLU A 382 -10.71 -41.07 -39.37
N ILE A 383 -11.33 -41.74 -38.39
CA ILE A 383 -10.73 -42.84 -37.61
C ILE A 383 -11.74 -43.97 -37.40
N ALA A 384 -11.24 -45.21 -37.28
CA ALA A 384 -12.08 -46.38 -37.02
C ALA A 384 -12.58 -46.43 -35.57
N ALA A 385 -13.68 -47.16 -35.31
CA ALA A 385 -14.29 -47.28 -33.98
C ALA A 385 -13.31 -47.84 -32.92
N GLU A 386 -12.52 -48.86 -33.27
CA GLU A 386 -11.50 -49.43 -32.38
C GLU A 386 -10.40 -48.42 -32.04
N GLN A 387 -9.97 -47.62 -33.02
CA GLN A 387 -8.99 -46.56 -32.79
C GLN A 387 -9.56 -45.45 -31.89
N ALA A 388 -10.82 -45.07 -32.08
CA ALA A 388 -11.49 -44.09 -31.24
C ALA A 388 -11.63 -44.59 -29.79
N MET A 389 -12.03 -45.85 -29.59
CA MET A 389 -12.12 -46.47 -28.27
C MET A 389 -10.76 -46.57 -27.57
N GLY A 390 -9.70 -46.97 -28.30
CA GLY A 390 -8.34 -47.02 -27.75
C GLY A 390 -7.81 -45.64 -27.33
N LEU A 391 -8.08 -44.59 -28.12
CA LEU A 391 -7.68 -43.22 -27.79
C LEU A 391 -8.42 -42.66 -26.57
N VAL A 392 -9.71 -42.96 -26.41
CA VAL A 392 -10.47 -42.57 -25.21
C VAL A 392 -9.96 -43.31 -23.98
N SER A 393 -9.72 -44.62 -24.08
CA SER A 393 -9.16 -45.42 -22.97
C SER A 393 -7.80 -44.88 -22.53
N ALA A 394 -6.92 -44.51 -23.47
CA ALA A 394 -5.61 -43.93 -23.16
C ALA A 394 -5.72 -42.55 -22.46
N ILE A 395 -6.70 -41.72 -22.84
CA ILE A 395 -6.97 -40.44 -22.14
C ILE A 395 -7.41 -40.70 -20.70
N ASP A 396 -8.20 -41.75 -20.48
CA ASP A 396 -8.77 -42.09 -19.18
C ASP A 396 -7.72 -42.70 -18.25
N GLU A 397 -6.86 -43.57 -18.76
CA GLU A 397 -5.71 -44.12 -18.05
C GLU A 397 -4.71 -43.02 -17.65
N GLU A 398 -4.41 -42.07 -18.55
CA GLU A 398 -3.50 -40.95 -18.24
C GLU A 398 -4.10 -40.01 -17.17
N LEU A 399 -5.42 -39.79 -17.20
CA LEU A 399 -6.12 -39.03 -16.16
C LEU A 399 -6.03 -39.74 -14.81
N GLU A 400 -6.29 -41.05 -14.77
CA GLU A 400 -6.26 -41.85 -13.55
C GLU A 400 -4.84 -41.95 -12.96
N GLN A 401 -3.82 -42.14 -13.80
CA GLN A 401 -2.42 -42.16 -13.37
C GLN A 401 -1.97 -40.84 -12.76
N ARG A 402 -2.43 -39.70 -13.31
CA ARG A 402 -1.99 -38.38 -12.84
C ARG A 402 -2.78 -37.82 -11.66
N LEU A 403 -4.07 -38.15 -11.55
CA LEU A 403 -4.98 -37.52 -10.58
C LEU A 403 -5.51 -38.51 -9.52
N GLY A 404 -5.25 -39.81 -9.67
CA GLY A 404 -5.86 -40.88 -8.87
C GLY A 404 -7.26 -41.25 -9.38
N PRO A 405 -7.88 -42.29 -8.79
CA PRO A 405 -9.23 -42.71 -9.18
C PRO A 405 -10.24 -41.59 -8.95
N VAL A 406 -11.10 -41.35 -9.94
CA VAL A 406 -12.24 -40.46 -9.80
C VAL A 406 -13.21 -41.14 -8.83
N ALA A 407 -13.49 -40.49 -7.69
CA ALA A 407 -14.58 -40.95 -6.84
C ALA A 407 -15.88 -40.85 -7.65
N GLU A 408 -16.53 -41.99 -7.90
CA GLU A 408 -17.82 -42.01 -8.59
C GLU A 408 -18.86 -41.27 -7.74
N GLY A 409 -19.16 -40.02 -8.10
CA GLY A 409 -20.26 -39.25 -7.50
C GLY A 409 -20.02 -37.75 -7.31
N GLU A 410 -19.70 -37.01 -8.38
CA GLU A 410 -20.00 -35.56 -8.49
C GLU A 410 -20.68 -35.25 -9.82
#